data_AF-A0A929AYD7-F1
#
_entry.id   AF-A0A929AYD7-F1
#
_cell.length_a   1.000
_cell.length_b   1.000
_cell.length_c   1.000
_cell.angle_alpha   90.00
_cell.angle_beta   90.00
_cell.angle_gamma   90.00
#
_symmetry.space_group_name_H-M   'P 1'
#
loop_
_entity.id
_entity.type
_entity.pdbx_description
1 polymer ?
#
loop_
_entity_poly.entity_id
_entity_poly.type
_entity_poly.pdbx_seq_one_letter_code
_entity_poly.pdbx_strand_id
1 'polypeptide(L)'
;MPKEISLIEGGAIDPSSWQPDRVKQEVATIIQVRPELIESIDYWLKQISVKIVGQRCRFVSYRSLSLWLEDALAVIKNCQDVVQFERLGAMLRYEMKYHDKYYPPASLSKLERAWKKKMPLFKTRQARLLLQLARQQEGFQWQQHSLELLSGCRDLDGLNRKYHQVSKEGEEFADLPEVIYEVDRFFHQRWVELSQTDDPHFRQMGNEE
;
A
#
# COMPACT_ATOMS: atom_id res chain seq x y z
N MET A 1 -17.44 -1.69 -1.16
CA MET A 1 -16.71 -2.05 0.07
C MET A 1 -15.56 -2.98 -0.31
N PRO A 2 -14.34 -2.80 0.23
CA PRO A 2 -13.28 -3.79 0.02
C PRO A 2 -13.78 -5.15 0.48
N LYS A 3 -13.53 -6.19 -0.31
CA LYS A 3 -13.94 -7.56 -0.02
C LYS A 3 -13.31 -7.98 1.32
N GLU A 4 -14.12 -8.27 2.33
CA GLU A 4 -13.62 -8.82 3.58
C GLU A 4 -13.17 -10.27 3.31
N ILE A 5 -11.88 -10.56 3.54
CA ILE A 5 -11.25 -11.85 3.25
C ILE A 5 -10.45 -12.33 4.47
N SER A 6 -10.38 -13.65 4.65
CA SER A 6 -9.57 -14.27 5.71
C SER A 6 -8.07 -14.07 5.53
N LEU A 7 -7.28 -14.39 6.57
CA LEU A 7 -5.82 -14.35 6.48
C LEU A 7 -5.27 -15.32 5.41
N ILE A 8 -5.97 -16.43 5.16
CA ILE A 8 -5.59 -17.42 4.14
C ILE A 8 -6.03 -16.95 2.75
N GLU A 9 -7.28 -16.52 2.57
CA GLU A 9 -7.78 -16.01 1.28
C GLU A 9 -7.03 -14.75 0.82
N GLY A 10 -6.57 -13.94 1.78
CA GLY A 10 -5.74 -12.77 1.54
C GLY A 10 -4.27 -13.05 1.27
N GLY A 11 -3.84 -14.32 1.32
CA GLY A 11 -2.46 -14.74 1.11
C GLY A 11 -1.50 -14.32 2.21
N ALA A 12 -2.00 -13.88 3.37
CA ALA A 12 -1.16 -13.54 4.51
C ALA A 12 -0.60 -14.80 5.21
N ILE A 13 -1.35 -15.90 5.15
CA ILE A 13 -0.93 -17.22 5.65
C ILE A 13 -1.04 -18.22 4.49
N ASP A 14 0.02 -18.98 4.25
CA ASP A 14 0.03 -20.09 3.31
C ASP A 14 0.17 -21.43 4.05
N PRO A 15 -0.94 -22.19 4.22
CA PRO A 15 -0.91 -23.49 4.88
C PRO A 15 0.01 -24.51 4.20
N SER A 16 0.30 -24.33 2.91
CA SER A 16 1.18 -25.23 2.14
C SER A 16 2.65 -25.12 2.58
N SER A 17 3.00 -24.02 3.25
CA SER A 17 4.35 -23.79 3.78
C SER A 17 4.60 -24.49 5.13
N TRP A 18 3.57 -25.05 5.76
CA TRP A 18 3.69 -25.67 7.07
C TRP A 18 4.40 -27.02 7.01
N GLN A 19 5.12 -27.34 8.08
CA GLN A 19 5.79 -28.64 8.21
C GLN A 19 4.75 -29.79 8.26
N PRO A 20 4.75 -30.73 7.29
CA PRO A 20 3.71 -31.74 7.16
C PRO A 20 3.54 -32.61 8.42
N ASP A 21 4.65 -33.03 9.04
CA ASP A 21 4.61 -33.87 10.24
C ASP A 21 3.95 -33.17 11.43
N ARG A 22 4.25 -31.88 11.61
CA ARG A 22 3.64 -31.06 12.67
C ARG A 22 2.15 -30.87 12.42
N VAL A 23 1.75 -30.57 11.18
CA VAL A 23 0.33 -30.47 10.81
C VAL A 23 -0.37 -31.79 11.10
N LYS A 24 0.23 -32.92 10.71
CA LYS A 24 -0.32 -34.25 10.91
C LYS A 24 -0.53 -34.57 12.40
N GLN A 25 0.43 -34.21 13.26
CA GLN A 25 0.30 -34.37 14.70
C GLN A 25 -0.84 -33.50 15.27
N GLU A 26 -0.88 -32.20 14.95
CA GLU A 26 -1.92 -31.31 15.48
C GLU A 26 -3.32 -31.73 15.01
N VAL A 27 -3.47 -32.08 13.73
CA VAL A 27 -4.71 -32.61 13.17
C VAL A 27 -5.15 -33.90 13.86
N ALA A 28 -4.21 -34.83 14.08
CA ALA A 28 -4.49 -36.09 14.77
C ALA A 28 -5.02 -35.85 16.20
N THR A 29 -4.41 -34.91 16.93
CA THR A 29 -4.88 -34.50 18.26
C THR A 29 -6.28 -33.89 18.21
N ILE A 30 -6.55 -32.99 17.26
CA ILE A 30 -7.86 -32.32 17.13
C ILE A 30 -8.98 -33.33 16.86
N ILE A 31 -8.75 -34.28 15.96
CA ILE A 31 -9.77 -35.28 15.57
C ILE A 31 -9.72 -36.56 16.44
N GLN A 32 -8.84 -36.59 17.44
CA GLN A 32 -8.67 -37.68 18.41
C GLN A 32 -8.37 -39.04 17.77
N VAL A 33 -7.42 -39.06 16.83
CA VAL A 33 -6.92 -40.29 16.21
C VAL A 33 -5.41 -40.38 16.33
N ARG A 34 -4.87 -41.57 16.10
CA ARG A 34 -3.43 -41.76 15.99
C ARG A 34 -2.92 -41.21 14.65
N PRO A 35 -1.77 -40.51 14.59
CA PRO A 35 -1.24 -39.95 13.34
C PRO A 35 -1.10 -41.00 12.23
N GLU A 36 -0.75 -42.24 12.55
CA GLU A 36 -0.53 -43.31 11.58
C GLU A 36 -1.83 -43.70 10.84
N LEU A 37 -2.99 -43.37 11.39
CA LEU A 37 -4.29 -43.60 10.77
C LEU A 37 -4.70 -42.49 9.80
N ILE A 38 -3.94 -41.40 9.71
CA ILE A 38 -4.18 -40.34 8.74
C ILE A 38 -3.48 -40.73 7.42
N GLU A 39 -4.30 -40.97 6.41
CA GLU A 39 -3.89 -41.36 5.06
C GLU A 39 -3.44 -40.14 4.24
N SER A 40 -4.23 -39.06 4.23
CA SER A 40 -3.89 -37.82 3.54
C SER A 40 -4.43 -36.59 4.27
N ILE A 41 -3.75 -35.46 4.02
CA ILE A 41 -4.15 -34.12 4.48
C ILE A 41 -4.14 -33.22 3.25
N ASP A 42 -5.31 -32.65 2.94
CA ASP A 42 -5.51 -31.79 1.78
C ASP A 42 -5.93 -30.39 2.24
N TYR A 43 -5.15 -29.38 1.87
CA TYR A 43 -5.41 -27.98 2.22
C TYR A 43 -6.42 -27.37 1.24
N TRP A 44 -7.66 -27.15 1.70
CA TRP A 44 -8.68 -26.43 0.92
C TRP A 44 -8.76 -24.98 1.39
N LEU A 45 -9.31 -24.07 0.58
CA LEU A 45 -9.29 -22.64 0.88
C LEU A 45 -9.78 -22.26 2.29
N LYS A 46 -10.82 -22.93 2.80
CA LYS A 46 -11.46 -22.60 4.09
C LYS A 46 -11.15 -23.56 5.23
N GLN A 47 -10.69 -24.77 4.92
CA GLN A 47 -10.51 -25.84 5.89
C GLN A 47 -9.53 -26.90 5.37
N ILE A 48 -9.10 -27.78 6.26
CA ILE A 48 -8.26 -28.94 5.98
C ILE A 48 -9.18 -30.16 5.83
N SER A 49 -9.05 -30.89 4.74
CA SER A 49 -9.68 -32.20 4.55
C SER A 49 -8.72 -33.30 4.99
N VAL A 50 -9.17 -34.22 5.83
CA VAL A 50 -8.33 -35.25 6.45
C VAL A 50 -8.93 -36.61 6.14
N LYS A 51 -8.21 -37.41 5.34
CA LYS A 51 -8.61 -38.78 5.03
C LYS A 51 -8.04 -39.72 6.09
N ILE A 52 -8.90 -40.55 6.67
CA ILE A 52 -8.56 -41.49 7.74
C ILE A 52 -8.75 -42.92 7.21
N VAL A 53 -7.78 -43.80 7.49
CA VAL A 53 -7.81 -45.20 7.05
C VAL A 53 -9.10 -45.88 7.52
N GLY A 54 -9.85 -46.45 6.56
CA GLY A 54 -11.09 -47.18 6.83
C GLY A 54 -12.26 -46.32 7.31
N GLN A 55 -12.15 -44.98 7.24
CA GLN A 55 -13.19 -44.06 7.69
C GLN A 55 -13.48 -42.98 6.63
N ARG A 56 -14.56 -42.23 6.85
CA ARG A 56 -14.88 -41.04 6.05
C ARG A 56 -13.91 -39.90 6.36
N CYS A 57 -13.73 -39.00 5.40
CA CYS A 57 -12.96 -37.78 5.62
C CYS A 57 -13.57 -36.91 6.72
N ARG A 58 -12.69 -36.25 7.48
CA ARG A 58 -13.07 -35.23 8.47
C ARG A 58 -12.54 -33.87 8.03
N PHE A 59 -13.21 -32.81 8.46
CA PHE A 59 -12.80 -31.44 8.17
C PHE A 59 -12.31 -30.75 9.45
N VAL A 60 -11.16 -30.10 9.35
CA VAL A 60 -10.54 -29.36 10.44
C VAL A 60 -10.36 -27.91 10.02
N SER A 61 -10.74 -26.96 10.88
CA SER A 61 -10.48 -25.55 10.64
C SER A 61 -9.00 -25.25 10.84
N TYR A 62 -8.39 -24.48 9.92
CA TYR A 62 -7.02 -23.96 10.08
C TYR A 62 -6.80 -23.28 11.42
N ARG A 63 -7.83 -22.59 11.90
CA ARG A 63 -7.82 -21.74 13.10
C ARG A 63 -7.71 -22.55 14.39
N SER A 64 -7.96 -23.85 14.30
CA SER A 64 -7.79 -24.79 15.41
C SER A 64 -6.34 -25.26 15.56
N LEU A 65 -5.47 -25.01 14.57
CA LEU A 65 -4.06 -25.35 14.62
C LEU A 65 -3.26 -24.21 15.28
N SER A 66 -2.28 -24.58 16.09
CA SER A 66 -1.34 -23.63 16.70
C SER A 66 -0.47 -22.94 15.65
N LEU A 67 -0.16 -23.64 14.56
CA LEU A 67 0.55 -23.12 13.38
C LEU A 67 -0.09 -21.84 12.83
N TRP A 68 -1.43 -21.82 12.74
CA TRP A 68 -2.14 -20.66 12.22
C TRP A 68 -1.91 -19.43 13.11
N LEU A 69 -1.92 -19.61 14.44
CA LEU A 69 -1.69 -18.51 15.38
C LEU A 69 -0.24 -18.02 15.29
N GLU A 70 0.73 -18.94 15.18
CA GLU A 70 2.14 -18.61 15.03
C GLU A 70 2.39 -17.77 13.78
N ASP A 71 1.83 -18.18 12.65
CA ASP A 71 1.93 -17.45 11.39
C ASP A 71 1.24 -16.09 11.48
N ALA A 72 0.03 -16.02 12.03
CA ALA A 72 -0.68 -14.75 12.21
C ALA A 72 0.17 -13.77 13.05
N LEU A 73 0.79 -14.25 14.13
CA LEU A 73 1.69 -13.45 14.96
C LEU A 73 2.98 -13.05 14.19
N ALA A 74 3.54 -13.96 13.41
CA ALA A 74 4.72 -13.71 12.59
C ALA A 74 4.45 -12.64 11.53
N VAL A 75 3.31 -12.71 10.85
CA VAL A 75 2.89 -11.73 9.85
C VAL A 75 2.72 -10.35 10.48
N ILE A 76 2.06 -10.24 11.64
CA ILE A 76 1.95 -8.96 12.37
C ILE A 76 3.34 -8.42 12.74
N LYS A 77 4.21 -9.29 13.27
CA LYS A 77 5.57 -8.92 13.70
C LYS A 77 6.42 -8.42 12.52
N ASN A 78 6.34 -9.11 11.40
CA ASN A 78 7.19 -8.89 10.23
C ASN A 78 6.63 -7.87 9.25
N CYS A 79 5.37 -7.44 9.39
CA CYS A 79 4.79 -6.39 8.56
C CYS A 79 5.60 -5.09 8.68
N GLN A 80 6.01 -4.52 7.55
CA GLN A 80 6.80 -3.28 7.47
C GLN A 80 6.09 -2.16 6.70
N ASP A 81 5.18 -2.52 5.80
CA ASP A 81 4.47 -1.59 4.93
C ASP A 81 3.12 -1.16 5.52
N VAL A 82 2.79 0.13 5.35
CA VAL A 82 1.56 0.73 5.91
C VAL A 82 0.33 0.16 5.23
N VAL A 83 0.35 0.00 3.90
CA VAL A 83 -0.78 -0.52 3.12
C VAL A 83 -1.02 -1.98 3.46
N GLN A 84 0.03 -2.79 3.55
CA GLN A 84 -0.05 -4.18 4.01
C GLN A 84 -0.57 -4.27 5.45
N PHE A 85 -0.14 -3.39 6.34
CA PHE A 85 -0.62 -3.38 7.73
C PHE A 85 -2.12 -3.08 7.79
N GLU A 86 -2.63 -2.12 7.02
CA GLU A 86 -4.06 -1.85 6.95
C GLU A 86 -4.86 -3.04 6.40
N ARG A 87 -4.37 -3.66 5.33
CA ARG A 87 -4.97 -4.88 4.75
C ARG A 87 -5.00 -6.02 5.76
N LEU A 88 -3.89 -6.25 6.47
CA LEU A 88 -3.79 -7.25 7.54
C LEU A 88 -4.80 -6.96 8.65
N GLY A 89 -4.99 -5.69 9.02
CA GLY A 89 -6.00 -5.29 9.99
C GLY A 89 -7.42 -5.60 9.55
N ALA A 90 -7.73 -5.42 8.26
CA ALA A 90 -9.02 -5.81 7.70
C ALA A 90 -9.23 -7.33 7.75
N MET A 91 -8.20 -8.12 7.41
CA MET A 91 -8.25 -9.58 7.51
C MET A 91 -8.46 -10.03 8.96
N LEU A 92 -7.73 -9.47 9.92
CA LEU A 92 -7.90 -9.81 11.34
C LEU A 92 -9.30 -9.44 11.88
N ARG A 93 -9.86 -8.30 11.47
CA ARG A 93 -11.25 -7.96 11.81
C ARG A 93 -12.25 -8.96 11.23
N TYR A 94 -12.03 -9.40 9.99
CA TYR A 94 -12.84 -10.46 9.38
C TYR A 94 -12.74 -11.75 10.19
N GLU A 95 -11.52 -12.16 10.58
CA GLU A 95 -11.29 -13.35 11.40
C GLU A 95 -12.04 -13.28 12.74
N MET A 96 -11.95 -12.15 13.44
CA MET A 96 -12.64 -11.97 14.71
C MET A 96 -14.17 -11.90 14.57
N LYS A 97 -14.68 -11.38 13.43
CA LYS A 97 -16.12 -11.24 13.20
C LYS A 97 -16.80 -12.55 12.83
N TYR A 98 -16.15 -13.40 12.04
CA TYR A 98 -16.78 -14.61 11.47
C TYR A 98 -16.27 -15.92 12.04
N HIS A 99 -15.14 -15.89 12.75
CA HIS A 99 -14.46 -17.10 13.19
C HIS A 99 -14.04 -17.10 14.66
N ASP A 100 -14.56 -16.17 15.47
CA ASP A 100 -14.31 -16.06 16.92
C ASP A 100 -14.39 -17.41 17.66
N LYS A 101 -15.41 -18.22 17.35
CA LYS A 101 -15.68 -19.53 17.98
C LYS A 101 -14.55 -20.55 17.85
N TYR A 102 -13.64 -20.36 16.91
CA TYR A 102 -12.51 -21.27 16.69
C TYR A 102 -11.29 -20.91 17.55
N TYR A 103 -11.28 -19.73 18.18
CA TYR A 103 -10.11 -19.23 18.89
C TYR A 103 -10.27 -19.39 20.40
N PRO A 104 -9.31 -20.03 21.08
CA PRO A 104 -9.19 -19.92 22.52
C PRO A 104 -9.03 -18.45 22.94
N PRO A 105 -9.63 -17.99 24.06
CA PRO A 105 -9.49 -16.60 24.52
C PRO A 105 -8.03 -16.14 24.68
N ALA A 106 -7.15 -17.05 25.07
CA ALA A 106 -5.71 -16.79 25.18
C ALA A 106 -5.04 -16.47 23.82
N SER A 107 -5.48 -17.11 22.74
CA SER A 107 -4.97 -16.89 21.38
C SER A 107 -5.39 -15.52 20.86
N LEU A 108 -6.67 -15.14 21.05
CA LEU A 108 -7.16 -13.80 20.71
C LEU A 108 -6.41 -12.71 21.47
N SER A 109 -6.18 -12.91 22.76
CA SER A 109 -5.43 -11.96 23.60
C SER A 109 -3.98 -11.77 23.12
N LYS A 110 -3.33 -12.83 22.62
CA LYS A 110 -1.98 -12.75 22.04
C LYS A 110 -1.98 -11.93 20.75
N LEU A 111 -2.93 -12.18 19.85
CA LEU A 111 -3.07 -11.42 18.60
C LEU A 111 -3.34 -9.95 18.88
N GLU A 112 -4.30 -9.65 19.77
CA GLU A 112 -4.63 -8.28 20.13
C GLU A 112 -3.43 -7.54 20.72
N ARG A 113 -2.64 -8.19 21.57
CA ARG A 113 -1.43 -7.61 22.15
C ARG A 113 -0.36 -7.34 21.08
N ALA A 114 -0.13 -8.29 20.17
CA ALA A 114 0.82 -8.12 19.08
C ALA A 114 0.41 -6.95 18.17
N TRP A 115 -0.89 -6.86 17.86
CA TRP A 115 -1.48 -5.79 17.07
C TRP A 115 -1.34 -4.42 17.75
N LYS A 116 -1.76 -4.31 19.01
CA LYS A 116 -1.66 -3.07 19.82
C LYS A 116 -0.22 -2.58 19.94
N LYS A 117 0.75 -3.50 20.02
CA LYS A 117 2.18 -3.13 20.07
C LYS A 117 2.68 -2.51 18.77
N LYS A 118 2.22 -2.97 17.60
CA LYS A 118 2.63 -2.45 16.28
C LYS A 118 1.88 -1.20 15.86
N MET A 119 0.63 -1.04 16.29
CA MET A 119 -0.27 0.03 15.86
C MET A 119 0.32 1.45 15.94
N PRO A 120 0.99 1.88 17.03
CA PRO A 120 1.51 3.25 17.12
C PRO A 120 2.54 3.57 16.04
N LEU A 121 3.46 2.63 15.76
CA LEU A 121 4.48 2.79 14.73
C LEU A 121 3.85 3.05 13.35
N PHE A 122 2.81 2.28 13.02
CA PHE A 122 2.13 2.41 11.73
C PHE A 122 1.28 3.68 11.63
N LYS A 123 0.64 4.10 12.72
CA LYS A 123 -0.05 5.40 12.76
C LYS A 123 0.90 6.57 12.50
N THR A 124 2.08 6.55 13.11
CA THR A 124 3.10 7.59 12.86
C THR A 124 3.61 7.57 11.43
N ARG A 125 3.89 6.37 10.87
CA ARG A 125 4.32 6.23 9.47
C ARG A 125 3.24 6.71 8.50
N GLN A 126 1.99 6.33 8.72
CA GLN A 126 0.86 6.77 7.92
C GLN A 126 0.70 8.30 7.95
N ALA A 127 0.74 8.90 9.14
CA ALA A 127 0.67 10.36 9.27
C ALA A 127 1.81 11.05 8.50
N ARG A 128 3.04 10.53 8.58
CA ARG A 128 4.17 11.06 7.83
C ARG A 128 3.97 10.93 6.31
N LEU A 129 3.48 9.79 5.83
CA LEU A 129 3.18 9.61 4.41
C LEU A 129 2.09 10.57 3.92
N LEU A 130 1.04 10.77 4.72
CA LEU A 130 -0.02 11.74 4.38
C LEU A 130 0.50 13.17 4.30
N LEU A 131 1.38 13.57 5.22
CA LEU A 131 2.03 14.89 5.16
C LEU A 131 2.91 15.04 3.92
N GLN A 132 3.68 14.00 3.56
CA GLN A 132 4.49 14.01 2.34
C GLN A 132 3.63 14.11 1.07
N LEU A 133 2.52 13.37 1.01
CA LEU A 133 1.60 13.41 -0.12
C LEU A 133 0.92 14.78 -0.23
N ALA A 134 0.44 15.35 0.88
CA ALA A 134 -0.13 16.69 0.89
C ALA A 134 0.89 17.73 0.41
N ARG A 135 2.13 17.63 0.89
CA ARG A 135 3.22 18.51 0.48
C ARG A 135 3.54 18.41 -1.02
N GLN A 136 3.61 17.20 -1.56
CA GLN A 136 3.77 16.99 -3.00
C GLN A 136 2.60 17.57 -3.80
N GLN A 137 1.36 17.43 -3.30
CA GLN A 137 0.18 17.96 -3.95
C GLN A 137 0.17 19.49 -3.98
N GLU A 138 0.57 20.16 -2.90
CA GLU A 138 0.78 21.61 -2.86
C GLU A 138 1.82 22.06 -3.90
N GLY A 139 2.97 21.38 -3.96
CA GLY A 139 4.00 21.64 -4.97
C GLY A 139 3.47 21.51 -6.39
N PHE A 140 2.72 20.44 -6.70
CA PHE A 140 2.10 20.26 -8.01
C PHE A 140 1.09 21.35 -8.36
N GLN A 141 0.28 21.80 -7.39
CA GLN A 141 -0.66 22.90 -7.61
C GLN A 141 0.07 24.21 -7.91
N TRP A 142 1.12 24.52 -7.14
CA TRP A 142 1.97 25.68 -7.39
C TRP A 142 2.63 25.60 -8.77
N GLN A 143 3.17 24.44 -9.16
CA GLN A 143 3.73 24.23 -10.50
C GLN A 143 2.67 24.50 -11.59
N GLN A 144 1.49 23.90 -11.49
CA GLN A 144 0.41 24.11 -12.48
C GLN A 144 0.05 25.59 -12.61
N HIS A 145 -0.16 26.27 -11.48
CA HIS A 145 -0.46 27.70 -11.46
C HIS A 145 0.65 28.54 -12.10
N SER A 146 1.91 28.21 -11.80
CA SER A 146 3.08 28.90 -12.33
C SER A 146 3.20 28.73 -13.85
N LEU A 147 2.99 27.51 -14.36
CA LEU A 147 3.00 27.23 -15.79
C LEU A 147 1.90 28.01 -16.52
N GLU A 148 0.69 28.09 -15.94
CA GLU A 148 -0.41 28.88 -16.49
C GLU A 148 -0.05 30.38 -16.58
N LEU A 149 0.51 30.95 -15.51
CA LEU A 149 0.95 32.36 -15.48
C LEU A 149 2.02 32.65 -16.55
N LEU A 150 3.02 31.79 -16.66
CA LEU A 150 4.10 31.94 -17.64
C LEU A 150 3.61 31.76 -19.07
N SER A 151 2.68 30.84 -19.30
CA SER A 151 2.08 30.60 -20.62
C SER A 151 1.30 31.82 -21.13
N GLY A 152 0.70 32.60 -20.24
CA GLY A 152 -0.06 33.80 -20.57
C GLY A 152 0.80 35.02 -20.96
N CYS A 153 2.12 34.95 -20.80
CA CYS A 153 3.03 36.05 -21.15
C CYS A 153 3.24 36.15 -22.66
N ARG A 154 3.11 37.38 -23.21
CA ARG A 154 3.19 37.68 -24.64
C ARG A 154 4.51 38.32 -25.08
N ASP A 155 5.31 38.78 -24.13
CA ASP A 155 6.58 39.46 -24.36
C ASP A 155 7.63 38.98 -23.35
N LEU A 156 8.91 39.21 -23.67
CA LEU A 156 10.03 38.77 -22.84
C LEU A 156 10.07 39.47 -21.48
N ASP A 157 9.72 40.75 -21.41
CA ASP A 157 9.73 41.53 -20.16
C ASP A 157 8.68 41.04 -19.16
N GLY A 158 7.47 40.78 -19.63
CA GLY A 158 6.37 40.20 -18.87
C GLY A 158 6.72 38.80 -18.38
N LEU A 159 7.29 37.97 -19.26
CA LEU A 159 7.75 36.64 -18.91
C LEU A 159 8.83 36.69 -17.82
N ASN A 160 9.85 37.54 -17.96
CA ASN A 160 10.93 37.66 -16.98
C ASN A 160 10.43 38.12 -15.61
N ARG A 161 9.57 39.15 -15.58
CA ARG A 161 9.00 39.65 -14.32
C ARG A 161 8.16 38.59 -13.62
N LYS A 162 7.32 37.85 -14.37
CA LYS A 162 6.50 36.78 -13.81
C LYS A 162 7.33 35.61 -13.33
N TYR A 163 8.38 35.24 -14.06
CA TYR A 163 9.30 34.22 -13.63
C TYR A 163 10.04 34.58 -12.34
N HIS A 164 10.52 35.82 -12.18
CA HIS A 164 11.11 36.25 -10.91
C HIS A 164 10.14 36.16 -9.72
N GLN A 165 8.87 36.50 -9.94
CA GLN A 165 7.84 36.35 -8.90
C GLN A 165 7.64 34.86 -8.55
N VAL A 166 7.42 34.03 -9.58
CA VAL A 166 7.23 32.58 -9.43
C VAL A 166 8.44 31.93 -8.75
N SER A 167 9.65 32.30 -9.14
CA SER A 167 10.90 31.76 -8.56
C SER A 167 11.01 32.06 -7.07
N LYS A 168 10.63 33.28 -6.64
CA LYS A 168 10.59 33.64 -5.22
C LYS A 168 9.54 32.85 -4.44
N GLU A 169 8.36 32.64 -5.00
CA GLU A 169 7.33 31.78 -4.39
C GLU A 169 7.79 30.31 -4.33
N GLY A 170 8.55 29.88 -5.34
CA GLY A 170 9.15 28.54 -5.45
C GLY A 170 10.18 28.21 -4.39
N GLU A 171 10.77 29.21 -3.71
CA GLU A 171 11.67 28.99 -2.57
C GLU A 171 11.00 28.18 -1.46
N GLU A 172 9.67 28.32 -1.29
CA GLU A 172 8.92 27.52 -0.34
C GLU A 172 9.04 26.03 -0.66
N PHE A 173 9.09 25.65 -1.94
CA PHE A 173 9.14 24.26 -2.42
C PHE A 173 10.55 23.73 -2.68
N ALA A 174 11.58 24.32 -2.05
CA ALA A 174 12.97 23.88 -2.19
C ALA A 174 13.20 22.40 -1.82
N ASP A 175 12.30 21.80 -1.04
CA ASP A 175 12.28 20.38 -0.70
C ASP A 175 11.79 19.46 -1.85
N LEU A 176 11.24 20.03 -2.92
CA LEU A 176 10.68 19.35 -4.09
C LEU A 176 11.40 19.81 -5.39
N PRO A 177 12.67 19.43 -5.61
CA PRO A 177 13.47 19.93 -6.72
C PRO A 177 12.89 19.61 -8.10
N GLU A 178 12.16 18.50 -8.24
CA GLU A 178 11.52 18.11 -9.50
C GLU A 178 10.43 19.11 -9.91
N VAL A 179 9.69 19.64 -8.94
CA VAL A 179 8.61 20.61 -9.17
C VAL A 179 9.19 21.95 -9.63
N ILE A 180 10.26 22.41 -8.98
CA ILE A 180 10.98 23.64 -9.35
C ILE A 180 11.59 23.50 -10.74
N TYR A 181 12.26 22.37 -11.01
CA TYR A 181 12.91 22.10 -12.28
C TYR A 181 11.94 22.18 -13.46
N GLU A 182 10.72 21.69 -13.31
CA GLU A 182 9.70 21.73 -14.36
C GLU A 182 9.26 23.16 -14.70
N VAL A 183 9.12 24.03 -13.70
CA VAL A 183 8.81 25.45 -13.90
C VAL A 183 9.97 26.17 -14.59
N ASP A 184 11.21 25.94 -14.15
CA ASP A 184 12.40 26.52 -14.74
C ASP A 184 12.55 26.09 -16.20
N ARG A 185 12.39 24.81 -16.49
CA ARG A 185 12.45 24.28 -17.85
C ARG A 185 11.42 24.95 -18.76
N PHE A 186 10.19 25.10 -18.28
CA PHE A 186 9.12 25.75 -19.05
C PHE A 186 9.40 27.23 -19.31
N PHE A 187 9.94 27.96 -18.33
CA PHE A 187 10.37 29.34 -18.54
C PHE A 187 11.41 29.46 -19.66
N HIS A 188 12.46 28.64 -19.62
CA HIS A 188 13.51 28.66 -20.65
C HIS A 188 12.94 28.32 -22.03
N GLN A 189 12.01 27.37 -22.11
CA GLN A 189 11.31 27.05 -23.35
C GLN A 189 10.54 28.28 -23.88
N ARG A 190 9.72 28.92 -23.04
CA ARG A 190 8.94 30.12 -23.43
C ARG A 190 9.83 31.30 -23.82
N TRP A 191 10.97 31.45 -23.17
CA TRP A 191 11.96 32.48 -23.49
C TRP A 191 12.49 32.32 -24.92
N VAL A 192 12.86 31.09 -25.30
CA VAL A 192 13.31 30.77 -26.67
C VAL A 192 12.20 31.03 -27.68
N GLU A 193 10.96 30.61 -27.40
CA GLU A 193 9.81 30.81 -28.29
C GLU A 193 9.52 32.30 -28.56
N LEU A 194 9.50 33.13 -27.50
CA LEU A 194 9.22 34.56 -27.63
C LEU A 194 10.38 35.33 -28.28
N SER A 195 11.63 34.99 -27.96
CA SER A 195 12.80 35.64 -28.57
C SER A 195 12.94 35.37 -30.07
N GLN A 196 12.42 34.24 -30.57
CA GLN A 196 12.32 33.96 -32.00
C GLN A 196 11.17 34.70 -32.68
N THR A 197 10.12 35.06 -31.92
CA THR A 197 8.93 35.77 -32.44
C THR A 197 9.12 37.29 -32.48
N ASP A 198 10.00 37.83 -31.63
CA ASP A 198 10.39 39.25 -31.60
C ASP A 198 11.48 39.62 -32.65
N ASP A 199 11.87 38.70 -33.54
CA ASP A 199 12.81 38.97 -34.63
C ASP A 199 12.14 39.82 -35.75
N PRO A 200 12.63 41.05 -36.04
CA PRO A 200 12.03 41.94 -37.04
C PRO A 200 12.00 41.38 -38.48
N HIS A 201 12.72 40.30 -38.78
CA HIS A 201 12.67 39.68 -40.11
C HIS A 201 11.36 38.94 -40.43
N PHE A 202 10.49 38.65 -39.45
CA PHE A 202 9.20 38.00 -39.70
C PHE A 202 8.00 38.96 -39.84
N ARG A 203 8.15 40.25 -39.54
CA ARG A 203 7.06 41.24 -39.69
C ARG A 203 6.87 41.75 -41.12
N GLN A 204 7.73 41.40 -42.07
CA GLN A 204 7.67 41.90 -43.46
C GLN A 204 6.91 41.02 -44.46
N MET A 205 6.36 39.85 -44.08
CA MET A 205 5.60 38.99 -45.01
C MET A 205 4.07 39.06 -44.83
N GLY A 206 3.55 40.10 -44.18
CA GLY A 206 2.12 40.22 -43.84
C GLY A 206 1.39 41.45 -44.37
N ASN A 207 2.01 42.30 -45.20
CA ASN A 207 1.38 43.50 -45.75
C ASN A 207 1.71 43.67 -47.24
N GLU A 208 1.18 42.81 -48.09
CA GLU A 208 0.92 43.12 -49.50
C GLU A 208 -0.44 42.53 -49.89
N GLU A 209 -1.49 43.33 -49.69
CA GLU A 209 -2.70 43.34 -50.53
C GLU A 209 -2.99 44.80 -50.93
#